data_AF-A0AAJ0HSN4-F1
#
_entry.id   AF-A0AAJ0HSN4-F1
#
_cell.length_a   1.000
_cell.length_b   1.000
_cell.length_c   1.000
_cell.angle_alpha   90.00
_cell.angle_beta   90.00
_cell.angle_gamma   90.00
#
_symmetry.space_group_name_H-M   'P 1'
#
loop_
_entity.id
_entity.type
_entity.pdbx_description
1 polymer ?
#
loop_
_entity_poly.entity_id
_entity_poly.type
_entity_poly.pdbx_seq_one_letter_code
_entity_poly.pdbx_strand_id
1 'polypeptide(L)'
;MVSARTILGAIVGLAALTTAAPAPGPEPIAAPEPVAAPEPITPPLVGEPKEATPHTIEARRTWAGGVDMNQQCAWQYGDTFFATQPFWPYGDAYTWACATYGQAVYYSVDVGAYCRRRYGGNAYADPQGGGAYDWGCYFP
;
A
#
# COMPACT_ATOMS: atom_id res chain seq x y z
N MET A 1 -32.36 58.31 -26.18
CA MET A 1 -32.70 57.73 -27.51
C MET A 1 -31.40 57.12 -28.01
N VAL A 2 -31.15 55.80 -27.93
CA VAL A 2 -31.58 54.72 -28.83
C VAL A 2 -31.39 53.39 -28.06
N SER A 3 -32.48 52.79 -27.57
CA SER A 3 -32.97 51.43 -27.86
C SER A 3 -32.12 50.51 -28.76
N ALA A 4 -31.68 49.37 -28.21
CA ALA A 4 -31.35 48.14 -28.94
C ALA A 4 -31.52 46.94 -27.97
N ARG A 5 -32.72 46.34 -27.89
CA ARG A 5 -33.13 45.09 -28.55
C ARG A 5 -32.23 43.89 -28.26
N THR A 6 -32.64 43.15 -27.22
CA THR A 6 -32.97 41.71 -27.24
C THR A 6 -32.40 40.86 -28.37
N ILE A 7 -31.52 39.90 -28.02
CA ILE A 7 -31.53 38.55 -28.58
C ILE A 7 -31.30 37.56 -27.43
N LEU A 8 -32.40 37.03 -26.88
CA LEU A 8 -32.39 35.82 -26.06
C LEU A 8 -32.17 34.64 -27.03
N GLY A 9 -30.94 34.14 -27.12
CA GLY A 9 -30.62 32.89 -27.79
C GLY A 9 -30.89 31.72 -26.85
N ALA A 10 -32.08 31.13 -26.93
CA ALA A 10 -32.40 29.87 -26.27
C ALA A 10 -31.67 28.72 -26.99
N ILE A 11 -30.51 28.31 -26.48
CA ILE A 11 -29.86 27.06 -26.88
C ILE A 11 -30.56 25.94 -26.14
N VAL A 12 -31.57 25.35 -26.78
CA VAL A 12 -32.14 24.06 -26.38
C VAL A 12 -31.12 23.00 -26.78
N GLY A 13 -30.18 22.73 -25.88
CA GLY A 13 -29.28 21.58 -25.99
C GLY A 13 -30.08 20.31 -25.74
N LEU A 14 -30.32 19.53 -26.79
CA LEU A 14 -30.78 18.15 -26.70
C LEU A 14 -29.78 17.35 -25.83
N ALA A 15 -30.12 17.13 -24.56
CA ALA A 15 -29.44 16.15 -23.74
C ALA A 15 -29.87 14.76 -24.24
N ALA A 16 -29.00 14.12 -25.03
CA ALA A 16 -29.13 12.71 -25.33
C ALA A 16 -28.94 11.94 -24.01
N LEU A 17 -30.04 11.48 -23.42
CA LEU A 17 -30.03 10.51 -22.34
C LEU A 17 -29.50 9.20 -22.90
N THR A 18 -28.18 9.00 -22.82
CA THR A 18 -27.56 7.70 -22.99
C THR A 18 -27.94 6.86 -21.78
N THR A 19 -28.94 5.98 -21.95
CA THR A 19 -29.23 4.93 -20.99
C THR A 19 -28.05 3.96 -20.99
N ALA A 20 -27.09 4.20 -20.10
CA ALA A 20 -26.02 3.26 -19.82
C ALA A 20 -26.66 1.94 -19.38
N ALA A 21 -26.33 0.86 -20.09
CA ALA A 21 -26.73 -0.48 -19.68
C ALA A 21 -26.20 -0.74 -18.25
N PRO A 22 -27.00 -1.39 -17.38
CA PRO A 22 -26.54 -1.75 -16.05
C PRO A 22 -25.27 -2.59 -16.17
N ALA A 23 -24.23 -2.20 -15.45
CA ALA A 23 -23.00 -2.98 -15.35
C ALA A 23 -23.36 -4.41 -14.90
N PRO A 24 -22.72 -5.45 -15.47
CA PRO A 24 -22.90 -6.82 -14.99
C PRO A 24 -22.63 -6.83 -13.47
N GLY A 25 -23.56 -7.44 -12.72
CA GLY A 25 -23.40 -7.62 -11.29
C GLY A 25 -22.11 -8.39 -10.99
N PRO A 26 -21.49 -8.19 -9.81
CA PRO A 26 -20.30 -8.94 -9.43
C PRO A 26 -20.60 -10.43 -9.52
N GLU A 27 -19.76 -11.16 -10.26
CA GLU A 27 -19.84 -12.62 -10.29
C GLU A 27 -19.68 -13.15 -8.86
N PRO A 28 -20.44 -14.19 -8.48
CA PRO A 28 -20.31 -14.79 -7.17
C PRO A 28 -18.88 -15.31 -6.99
N ILE A 29 -18.16 -14.70 -6.06
CA ILE A 29 -16.82 -15.14 -5.67
C ILE A 29 -16.97 -16.56 -5.12
N ALA A 30 -16.39 -17.53 -5.82
CA ALA A 30 -16.34 -18.90 -5.37
C ALA A 30 -15.76 -18.94 -3.95
N ALA A 31 -16.43 -19.68 -3.06
CA ALA A 31 -15.92 -19.92 -1.72
C ALA A 31 -14.49 -20.51 -1.82
N PRO A 32 -13.53 -20.04 -1.00
CA PRO A 32 -12.19 -20.59 -1.01
C PRO A 32 -12.26 -22.08 -0.70
N GLU A 33 -11.57 -22.88 -1.52
CA GLU A 33 -11.43 -24.30 -1.26
C GLU A 33 -10.77 -24.54 0.11
N PRO A 34 -11.18 -25.57 0.86
CA PRO A 34 -10.59 -25.88 2.15
C PRO A 34 -9.09 -26.16 1.96
N VAL A 35 -8.25 -25.27 2.47
CA VAL A 35 -6.80 -25.45 2.50
C VAL A 35 -6.52 -26.67 3.36
N ALA A 36 -5.85 -27.67 2.77
CA ALA A 36 -5.43 -28.87 3.46
C ALA A 36 -4.61 -28.50 4.72
N ALA A 37 -4.92 -29.17 5.83
CA ALA A 37 -4.17 -28.99 7.07
C ALA A 37 -2.68 -29.24 6.83
N PRO A 38 -1.78 -28.40 7.37
CA PRO A 38 -0.35 -28.60 7.22
C PRO A 38 0.06 -29.95 7.83
N GLU A 39 0.87 -30.70 7.09
CA GLU A 39 1.44 -31.96 7.58
C GLU A 39 2.27 -31.68 8.85
N PRO A 40 2.27 -32.62 9.82
CA PRO A 40 3.07 -32.47 11.03
C PRO A 40 4.55 -32.43 10.66
N ILE A 41 5.19 -31.29 10.91
CA ILE A 41 6.61 -31.09 10.72
C ILE A 41 7.34 -31.94 11.78
N THR A 42 7.97 -33.03 11.37
CA THR A 42 8.89 -33.78 12.22
C THR A 42 10.10 -32.88 12.51
N PRO A 43 10.41 -32.58 13.79
CA PRO A 43 11.58 -31.80 14.12
C PRO A 43 12.84 -32.56 13.69
N PRO A 44 13.82 -31.91 13.04
CA PRO A 44 15.10 -32.54 12.76
C PRO A 44 15.77 -32.91 14.08
N LEU A 45 16.31 -34.14 14.10
CA LEU A 45 17.11 -34.66 15.20
C LEU A 45 18.24 -33.69 15.54
N VAL A 46 18.39 -33.44 16.84
CA VAL A 46 19.32 -32.52 17.49
C VAL A 46 20.73 -32.64 16.90
N GLY A 47 21.07 -31.68 16.03
CA GLY A 47 22.45 -31.38 15.65
C GLY A 47 23.12 -30.51 16.71
N GLU A 48 24.44 -30.66 16.80
CA GLU A 48 25.36 -30.09 17.80
C GLU A 48 25.08 -28.62 18.20
N PRO A 49 25.31 -28.24 19.47
CA PRO A 49 25.23 -26.85 19.91
C PRO A 49 26.34 -26.06 19.24
N LYS A 50 26.02 -25.37 18.13
CA LYS A 50 26.82 -24.23 17.69
C LYS A 50 26.81 -23.23 18.83
N GLU A 51 27.99 -23.02 19.41
CA GLU A 51 28.31 -21.96 20.35
C GLU A 51 27.61 -20.68 19.87
N ALA A 52 26.57 -20.27 20.61
CA ALA A 52 25.80 -19.09 20.27
C ALA A 52 26.76 -17.91 20.31
N THR A 53 27.11 -17.41 19.13
CA THR A 53 27.81 -16.13 19.01
C THR A 53 26.99 -15.14 19.83
N PRO A 54 27.57 -14.44 20.83
CA PRO A 54 26.83 -13.47 21.59
C PRO A 54 26.25 -12.49 20.58
N HIS A 55 24.92 -12.49 20.44
CA HIS A 55 24.22 -11.42 19.78
C HIS A 55 24.58 -10.18 20.60
N THR A 56 25.54 -9.41 20.08
CA THR A 56 25.84 -8.04 20.52
C THR A 56 24.52 -7.42 20.88
N ILE A 57 24.39 -6.86 22.09
CA ILE A 57 23.17 -6.22 22.57
C ILE A 57 22.62 -5.34 21.44
N GLU A 58 21.70 -5.87 20.63
CA GLU A 58 20.96 -5.09 19.67
C GLU A 58 20.22 -4.12 20.59
N ALA A 59 20.48 -2.83 20.43
CA ALA A 59 19.67 -1.80 21.04
C ALA A 59 18.21 -2.25 20.83
N ARG A 60 17.52 -2.57 21.93
CA ARG A 60 16.19 -3.19 21.85
C ARG A 60 15.27 -2.17 21.20
N ARG A 61 15.12 -2.29 19.88
CA ARG A 61 14.24 -1.46 19.08
C ARG A 61 12.85 -1.64 19.65
N THR A 62 12.26 -0.57 20.16
CA THR A 62 10.91 -0.66 20.74
C THR A 62 9.90 -0.52 19.62
N TRP A 63 9.09 -1.55 19.39
CA TRP A 63 8.04 -1.53 18.38
C TRP A 63 7.06 -0.39 18.63
N ALA A 64 6.93 0.52 17.66
CA ALA A 64 5.97 1.61 17.68
C ALA A 64 4.66 1.21 16.97
N GLY A 65 4.76 0.45 15.88
CA GLY A 65 3.61 -0.02 15.11
C GLY A 65 3.93 -0.30 13.64
N GLY A 66 2.94 -0.80 12.90
CA GLY A 66 3.08 -1.12 11.48
C GLY A 66 3.12 0.11 10.58
N VAL A 67 3.55 -0.11 9.34
CA VAL A 67 3.55 0.87 8.25
C VAL A 67 2.35 0.66 7.33
N ASP A 68 1.60 1.73 7.07
CA ASP A 68 0.57 1.75 6.03
C ASP A 68 1.13 2.46 4.80
N MET A 69 1.53 1.65 3.80
CA MET A 69 2.12 2.16 2.57
C MET A 69 1.12 2.99 1.75
N ASN A 70 -0.16 2.60 1.72
CA ASN A 70 -1.19 3.33 0.98
C ASN A 70 -1.43 4.70 1.61
N GLN A 71 -1.56 4.77 2.93
CA GLN A 71 -1.65 6.03 3.65
C GLN A 71 -0.42 6.90 3.40
N GLN A 72 0.77 6.30 3.33
CA GLN A 72 1.98 7.07 3.06
C GLN A 72 2.01 7.64 1.64
N CYS A 73 1.60 6.86 0.64
CA CYS A 73 1.48 7.34 -0.74
C CYS A 73 0.45 8.46 -0.88
N ALA A 74 -0.74 8.28 -0.28
CA ALA A 74 -1.78 9.29 -0.26
C ALA A 74 -1.28 10.61 0.37
N TRP A 75 -0.49 10.53 1.43
CA TRP A 75 0.06 11.71 2.07
C TRP A 75 1.19 12.38 1.27
N GLN A 76 2.08 11.60 0.65
CA GLN A 76 3.23 12.15 -0.09
C GLN A 76 2.82 12.82 -1.40
N TYR A 77 1.90 12.19 -2.13
CA TYR A 77 1.62 12.54 -3.52
C TYR A 77 0.15 12.90 -3.76
N GLY A 78 -0.73 12.71 -2.77
CA GLY A 78 -2.16 13.01 -2.83
C GLY A 78 -3.03 11.76 -2.89
N ASP A 79 -4.32 11.93 -2.63
CA ASP A 79 -5.29 10.84 -2.40
C ASP A 79 -5.49 9.88 -3.59
N THR A 80 -5.02 10.24 -4.79
CA THR A 80 -5.08 9.39 -5.99
C THR A 80 -3.93 8.38 -6.07
N PHE A 81 -2.92 8.51 -5.21
CA PHE A 81 -1.78 7.62 -5.16
C PHE A 81 -2.02 6.46 -4.20
N PHE A 82 -1.70 5.26 -4.65
CA PHE A 82 -1.73 4.03 -3.87
C PHE A 82 -0.36 3.35 -3.89
N ALA A 83 -0.12 2.50 -2.92
CA ALA A 83 1.10 1.72 -2.81
C ALA A 83 1.00 0.44 -3.64
N THR A 84 2.04 0.13 -4.38
CA THR A 84 2.14 -1.06 -5.22
C THR A 84 3.54 -1.66 -5.15
N GLN A 85 3.63 -2.94 -5.52
CA GLN A 85 4.89 -3.63 -5.76
C GLN A 85 5.02 -3.89 -7.27
N PRO A 86 5.74 -3.02 -8.00
CA PRO A 86 5.82 -3.11 -9.46
C PRO A 86 6.51 -4.38 -9.96
N PHE A 87 7.25 -5.09 -9.09
CA PHE A 87 8.02 -6.28 -9.42
C PHE A 87 7.39 -7.60 -8.93
N TRP A 88 6.06 -7.64 -8.72
CA TRP A 88 5.37 -8.87 -8.30
C TRP A 88 5.66 -10.05 -9.26
N PRO A 89 5.94 -11.27 -8.76
CA PRO A 89 5.93 -11.71 -7.35
C PRO A 89 7.27 -11.51 -6.61
N TYR A 90 8.27 -10.90 -7.22
CA TYR A 90 9.64 -10.76 -6.70
C TYR A 90 9.88 -9.46 -5.93
N GLY A 91 8.83 -8.85 -5.40
CA GLY A 91 8.97 -7.63 -4.61
C GLY A 91 9.59 -7.92 -3.25
N ASP A 92 10.59 -7.12 -2.87
CA ASP A 92 11.15 -7.09 -1.52
C ASP A 92 10.67 -5.83 -0.77
N ALA A 93 11.06 -5.70 0.50
CA ALA A 93 10.76 -4.53 1.32
C ALA A 93 11.09 -3.19 0.62
N TYR A 94 12.12 -3.12 -0.21
CA TYR A 94 12.58 -1.90 -0.84
C TYR A 94 11.92 -1.62 -2.20
N THR A 95 11.11 -2.55 -2.71
CA THR A 95 10.43 -2.40 -4.00
C THR A 95 9.10 -1.64 -3.95
N TRP A 96 8.62 -1.25 -2.77
CA TRP A 96 7.39 -0.46 -2.67
C TRP A 96 7.48 0.85 -3.43
N ALA A 97 6.44 1.14 -4.20
CA ALA A 97 6.30 2.37 -4.94
C ALA A 97 4.89 2.96 -4.79
N CYS A 98 4.79 4.28 -4.92
CA CYS A 98 3.52 4.96 -5.12
C CYS A 98 3.21 5.04 -6.61
N ALA A 99 1.97 4.72 -6.97
CA ALA A 99 1.45 4.76 -8.33
C ALA A 99 0.03 5.33 -8.35
N THR A 100 -0.45 5.72 -9.53
CA THR A 100 -1.83 6.13 -9.77
C THR A 100 -2.49 5.18 -10.78
N TYR A 101 -3.83 5.14 -10.79
CA TYR A 101 -4.55 4.26 -11.71
C TYR A 101 -4.27 4.67 -13.16
N GLY A 102 -3.81 3.71 -13.97
CA GLY A 102 -3.58 3.90 -15.40
C GLY A 102 -2.27 4.61 -15.76
N GLN A 103 -1.37 4.85 -14.82
CA GLN A 103 -0.03 5.39 -15.11
C GLN A 103 1.07 4.38 -14.74
N ALA A 104 2.03 4.18 -15.64
CA ALA A 104 3.24 3.38 -15.39
C ALA A 104 4.37 4.22 -14.77
N VAL A 105 4.01 5.22 -13.95
CA VAL A 105 4.97 6.08 -13.26
C VAL A 105 5.00 5.69 -11.80
N TYR A 106 6.19 5.33 -11.32
CA TYR A 106 6.43 4.89 -9.96
C TYR A 106 7.24 5.94 -9.22
N TYR A 107 6.80 6.24 -8.01
CA TYR A 107 7.50 7.14 -7.09
C TYR A 107 7.94 6.36 -5.85
N SER A 108 9.04 6.79 -5.23
CA SER A 108 9.56 6.14 -4.03
C SER A 108 8.64 6.37 -2.83
N VAL A 109 8.51 5.38 -1.95
CA VAL A 109 7.81 5.55 -0.66
C VAL A 109 8.82 5.96 0.43
N ASP A 110 8.75 7.20 0.92
CA ASP A 110 9.47 7.59 2.16
C ASP A 110 8.80 7.00 3.42
N VAL A 111 9.16 5.76 3.76
CA VAL A 111 8.64 5.05 4.95
C VAL A 111 9.13 5.68 6.26
N GLY A 112 10.32 6.27 6.26
CA GLY A 112 10.87 6.94 7.44
C GLY A 112 10.07 8.19 7.83
N ALA A 113 9.58 8.96 6.86
CA ALA A 113 8.66 10.07 7.09
C ALA A 113 7.31 9.58 7.64
N TYR A 114 6.82 8.41 7.22
CA TYR A 114 5.60 7.82 7.79
C TYR A 114 5.77 7.60 9.29
N CYS A 115 6.84 6.91 9.71
CA CYS A 115 7.06 6.59 11.12
C CYS A 115 7.19 7.85 11.99
N ARG A 116 8.00 8.83 11.53
CA ARG A 116 8.15 10.12 12.23
C ARG A 116 6.83 10.88 12.34
N ARG A 117 6.00 10.88 11.30
CA ARG A 117 4.70 11.55 11.32
C ARG A 117 3.69 10.84 12.22
N ARG A 118 3.61 9.51 12.11
CA ARG A 118 2.58 8.70 12.78
C ARG A 118 2.85 8.53 14.28
N TYR A 119 4.10 8.31 14.65
CA TYR A 119 4.50 7.97 16.02
C TYR A 119 5.32 9.08 16.70
N GLY A 120 5.79 10.09 15.96
CA GLY A 120 6.54 11.21 16.51
C GLY A 120 7.97 10.87 16.92
N GLY A 121 8.65 11.85 17.52
CA GLY A 121 9.97 11.69 18.12
C GLY A 121 11.03 11.13 17.15
N ASN A 122 11.80 10.17 17.64
CA ASN A 122 12.87 9.50 16.89
C ASN A 122 12.40 8.19 16.24
N ALA A 123 11.10 8.05 15.95
CA ALA A 123 10.59 6.85 15.29
C ALA A 123 11.22 6.69 13.89
N TYR A 124 11.74 5.51 13.58
CA TYR A 124 12.33 5.17 12.29
C TYR A 124 11.71 3.91 11.71
N ALA A 125 11.88 3.72 10.40
CA ALA A 125 11.35 2.59 9.66
C ALA A 125 12.41 1.50 9.49
N ASP A 126 12.01 0.23 9.62
CA ASP A 126 12.90 -0.92 9.45
C ASP A 126 12.12 -2.14 8.91
N PRO A 127 12.64 -2.84 7.89
CA PRO A 127 11.94 -3.97 7.28
C PRO A 127 12.21 -5.36 7.91
N GLN A 128 12.83 -5.48 9.10
CA GLN A 128 12.89 -6.67 10.01
C GLN A 128 13.06 -8.11 9.46
N GLY A 129 13.44 -8.27 8.20
CA GLY A 129 13.30 -9.55 7.51
C GLY A 129 13.37 -9.41 5.99
N GLY A 130 13.15 -8.20 5.48
CA GLY A 130 13.33 -7.85 4.07
C GLY A 130 12.19 -8.31 3.18
N GLY A 131 11.21 -9.05 3.71
CA GLY A 131 9.97 -9.34 3.01
C GLY A 131 9.21 -8.06 2.76
N ALA A 132 8.47 -8.03 1.65
CA ALA A 132 7.72 -6.85 1.24
C ALA A 132 6.84 -6.28 2.36
N TYR A 133 6.25 -7.12 3.21
CA TYR A 133 5.30 -6.70 4.23
C TYR A 133 5.92 -6.54 5.63
N ASP A 134 7.25 -6.61 5.75
CA ASP A 134 7.95 -6.65 7.04
C ASP A 134 8.30 -5.25 7.58
N TRP A 135 7.79 -4.19 6.96
CA TRP A 135 8.03 -2.81 7.41
C TRP A 135 7.35 -2.50 8.75
N GLY A 136 8.18 -2.11 9.71
CA GLY A 136 7.78 -1.63 11.01
C GLY A 136 8.33 -0.25 11.33
N CYS A 137 7.67 0.41 12.28
CA CYS A 137 8.19 1.61 12.94
C CYS A 137 8.73 1.26 14.33
N TYR A 138 9.88 1.86 14.68
CA TYR A 138 10.62 1.56 15.90
C TYR A 138 11.13 2.83 16.57
N PHE A 139 11.23 2.81 17.90
CA PHE A 139 12.02 3.77 18.66
C PHE A 139 13.43 3.21 18.94
N PRO A 140 14.46 4.10 19.00
CA PRO A 140 15.83 3.72 19.32
C PRO A 140 15.98 3.16 20.74
#